data_AF-R4UMF9-F1
#
_entry.id   AF-R4UMF9-F1
#
_cell.length_a   1.000
_cell.length_b   1.000
_cell.length_c   1.000
_cell.angle_alpha   90.00
_cell.angle_beta   90.00
_cell.angle_gamma   90.00
#
_symmetry.space_group_name_H-M   'P 1'
#
loop_
_entity.id
_entity.type
_entity.pdbx_description
1 polymer ?
#
loop_
_entity_poly.entity_id
_entity_poly.type
_entity_poly.pdbx_seq_one_letter_code
_entity_poly.pdbx_strand_id
1 'polypeptide(L)'
;MANVDKTDVGSTSTSLDLIKLNDDEADDEVFTDGLDEDLLGVLECPVCMEYMVPPISLCESGHNICDRCKPQLPVCPTCRKPFLANTRNIALESLADGVDYPCRNEGCFEIYPLHIIAQHEVVCPHRPYECPMAQGSHCVWKGPLSLMNKHVMEVHRRYVRLGAESTSVLNDVSKTPGYSLVIFAFEQVFLQRSRLHDGKFYSAVQYIGPKENASKYRYEFPLSTGNEHQKLIVGHLVHSSSEDLQSVNK
;
A
#
# COMPACT_ATOMS: atom_id res chain seq x y z
N MET A 1 20.20 -18.05 36.53
CA MET A 1 20.04 -17.24 37.75
C MET A 1 21.31 -16.43 37.92
N ALA A 2 21.24 -15.12 37.69
CA ALA A 2 22.32 -14.18 37.98
C ALA A 2 21.67 -12.88 38.48
N ASN A 3 22.12 -12.42 39.64
CA ASN A 3 21.68 -11.18 40.29
C ASN A 3 22.01 -9.99 39.39
N VAL A 4 21.02 -9.15 39.12
CA VAL A 4 21.24 -7.83 38.51
C VAL A 4 21.32 -6.82 39.64
N ASP A 5 22.56 -6.44 39.95
CA ASP A 5 22.85 -5.33 40.84
C ASP A 5 22.45 -4.02 40.15
N LYS A 6 21.80 -3.13 40.91
CA LYS A 6 21.30 -1.84 40.42
C LYS A 6 22.45 -0.84 40.38
N THR A 7 23.14 -0.69 39.26
CA THR A 7 23.83 0.55 38.85
C THR A 7 24.50 0.36 37.50
N ASP A 8 23.81 0.66 36.41
CA ASP A 8 24.41 1.33 35.25
C ASP A 8 23.30 1.90 34.37
N VAL A 9 23.19 3.22 34.27
CA VAL A 9 22.31 3.88 33.30
C VAL A 9 23.17 4.18 32.07
N GLY A 10 23.57 3.13 31.37
CA GLY A 10 24.30 3.24 30.12
C GLY A 10 23.36 3.66 29.00
N SER A 11 23.50 4.88 28.49
CA SER A 11 22.84 5.31 27.25
C SER A 11 23.35 4.45 26.10
N THR A 12 22.45 3.73 25.42
CA THR A 12 22.78 2.90 24.25
C THR A 12 22.36 3.66 22.99
N SER A 13 23.29 3.89 22.07
CA SER A 13 22.98 4.51 20.78
C SER A 13 22.75 3.45 19.71
N THR A 14 21.73 3.65 18.89
CA THR A 14 21.53 2.91 17.63
C THR A 14 21.59 3.88 16.47
N SER A 15 22.40 3.62 15.45
CA SER A 15 22.12 4.22 14.13
C SER A 15 21.26 3.27 13.31
N LEU A 16 20.49 3.82 12.38
CA LEU A 16 19.81 3.10 11.33
C LEU A 16 20.44 3.54 10.02
N ASP A 17 21.01 2.59 9.29
CA ASP A 17 21.67 2.85 8.00
C ASP A 17 20.87 2.14 6.90
N LEU A 18 20.29 2.91 5.97
CA LEU A 18 19.60 2.40 4.78
C LEU A 18 20.56 2.33 3.59
N ILE A 19 20.54 1.23 2.84
CA ILE A 19 21.46 0.94 1.74
C ILE A 19 20.64 0.58 0.50
N LYS A 20 20.87 1.23 -0.65
CA LYS A 20 20.25 0.89 -1.95
C LYS A 20 21.07 -0.17 -2.69
N LEU A 21 20.41 -1.19 -3.21
CA LEU A 21 20.96 -2.25 -4.06
C LEU A 21 20.65 -1.92 -5.53
N ASN A 22 21.57 -2.19 -6.45
CA ASN A 22 21.41 -1.89 -7.88
C ASN A 22 20.46 -2.89 -8.55
N ASP A 23 19.71 -2.45 -9.59
CA ASP A 23 19.49 -3.17 -10.86
C ASP A 23 18.56 -2.40 -11.84
N ASP A 24 18.75 -2.74 -13.12
CA ASP A 24 18.24 -2.14 -14.37
C ASP A 24 16.73 -2.32 -14.62
N GLU A 25 16.14 -1.38 -15.37
CA GLU A 25 14.74 -1.40 -15.82
C GLU A 25 14.60 -2.10 -17.19
N ALA A 26 13.54 -2.89 -17.33
CA ALA A 26 13.07 -3.39 -18.60
C ALA A 26 11.64 -2.88 -18.80
N ASP A 27 11.44 -2.17 -19.90
CA ASP A 27 10.13 -1.73 -20.38
C ASP A 27 9.57 -2.79 -21.33
N ASP A 28 8.30 -3.15 -21.16
CA ASP A 28 7.51 -3.84 -22.17
C ASP A 28 6.29 -2.98 -22.51
N GLU A 29 6.05 -2.77 -23.80
CA GLU A 29 4.85 -2.12 -24.34
C GLU A 29 3.75 -3.15 -24.61
N VAL A 30 2.50 -2.81 -24.31
CA VAL A 30 1.32 -3.63 -24.64
C VAL A 30 0.46 -2.95 -25.70
N PHE A 31 0.14 -3.70 -26.75
CA PHE A 31 -0.82 -3.40 -27.81
C PHE A 31 -2.21 -3.90 -27.41
N THR A 32 -3.28 -3.16 -27.70
CA THR A 32 -4.63 -3.75 -27.86
C THR A 32 -5.45 -3.14 -28.99
N ASP A 33 -6.27 -4.01 -29.55
CA ASP A 33 -7.11 -3.91 -30.74
C ASP A 33 -8.40 -3.10 -30.46
N GLY A 34 -8.92 -2.37 -31.45
CA GLY A 34 -10.00 -1.38 -31.26
C GLY A 34 -11.39 -1.94 -30.92
N LEU A 35 -11.57 -3.27 -30.94
CA LEU A 35 -12.86 -3.92 -30.65
C LEU A 35 -13.20 -3.97 -29.15
N ASP A 36 -12.19 -3.98 -28.29
CA ASP A 36 -12.40 -4.09 -26.84
C ASP A 36 -12.87 -2.77 -26.22
N GLU A 37 -12.45 -1.62 -26.79
CA GLU A 37 -12.86 -0.29 -26.32
C GLU A 37 -14.37 -0.05 -26.50
N ASP A 38 -14.91 -0.41 -27.66
CA ASP A 38 -16.35 -0.32 -27.93
C ASP A 38 -17.17 -1.20 -26.98
N LEU A 39 -16.65 -2.40 -26.66
CA LEU A 39 -17.32 -3.35 -25.78
C LEU A 39 -17.26 -2.90 -24.31
N LEU A 40 -16.14 -2.34 -23.85
CA LEU A 40 -16.01 -1.71 -22.53
C LEU A 40 -17.04 -0.58 -22.35
N GLY A 41 -17.29 0.22 -23.38
CA GLY A 41 -18.33 1.25 -23.36
C GLY A 41 -19.74 0.70 -23.15
N VAL A 42 -20.07 -0.45 -23.75
CA VAL A 42 -21.36 -1.15 -23.54
C VAL A 42 -21.47 -1.71 -22.12
N LEU A 43 -20.33 -2.07 -21.52
CA LEU A 43 -20.25 -2.60 -20.16
C LEU A 43 -20.26 -1.51 -19.09
N GLU A 44 -20.20 -0.22 -19.42
CA GLU A 44 -20.25 0.85 -18.43
C GLU A 44 -21.66 1.04 -17.82
N CYS A 45 -21.73 1.09 -16.49
CA CYS A 45 -23.00 1.38 -15.82
C CYS A 45 -23.33 2.87 -15.91
N PRO A 46 -24.50 3.28 -16.44
CA PRO A 46 -24.84 4.69 -16.66
C PRO A 46 -25.11 5.51 -15.38
N VAL A 47 -24.94 4.89 -14.20
CA VAL A 47 -25.22 5.49 -12.89
C VAL A 47 -23.93 5.80 -12.14
N CYS A 48 -23.02 4.84 -12.11
CA CYS A 48 -21.75 4.97 -11.37
C CYS A 48 -20.54 5.12 -12.29
N MET A 49 -20.72 4.97 -13.61
CA MET A 49 -19.65 5.00 -14.61
C MET A 49 -18.55 3.97 -14.35
N GLU A 50 -18.91 2.87 -13.69
CA GLU A 50 -18.03 1.72 -13.45
C GLU A 50 -18.51 0.55 -14.31
N TYR A 51 -17.58 -0.33 -14.69
CA TYR A 51 -17.90 -1.51 -15.48
C TYR A 51 -18.88 -2.43 -14.72
N MET A 52 -19.92 -2.86 -15.43
CA MET A 52 -20.93 -3.78 -14.96
C MET A 52 -20.33 -5.18 -14.89
N VAL A 53 -20.37 -5.78 -13.71
CA VAL A 53 -19.99 -7.16 -13.48
C VAL A 53 -21.23 -7.99 -13.18
N PRO A 54 -21.23 -9.31 -13.46
CA PRO A 54 -22.31 -10.19 -13.05
C PRO A 54 -22.60 -10.04 -11.53
N PRO A 55 -23.86 -9.90 -11.11
CA PRO A 55 -25.08 -9.94 -11.93
C PRO A 55 -25.44 -8.60 -12.59
N ILE A 56 -25.89 -8.64 -13.85
CA ILE A 56 -26.31 -7.45 -14.61
C ILE A 56 -27.84 -7.38 -14.72
N SER A 57 -28.44 -6.36 -14.14
CA SER A 57 -29.91 -6.19 -14.11
C SER A 57 -30.44 -5.49 -15.35
N LEU A 58 -31.62 -5.88 -15.83
CA LEU A 58 -32.28 -5.22 -16.97
C LEU A 58 -33.65 -4.64 -16.62
N CYS A 59 -34.02 -3.58 -17.32
CA CYS A 59 -35.39 -3.07 -17.35
C CYS A 59 -36.24 -3.70 -18.45
N GLU A 60 -37.54 -3.43 -18.43
CA GLU A 60 -38.48 -3.89 -19.48
C GLU A 60 -38.10 -3.44 -20.91
N SER A 61 -37.30 -2.38 -21.05
CA SER A 61 -36.76 -1.93 -22.35
C SER A 61 -35.37 -2.50 -22.68
N GLY A 62 -34.77 -3.32 -21.82
CA GLY A 62 -33.44 -3.92 -22.06
C GLY A 62 -32.23 -3.07 -21.64
N HIS A 63 -32.41 -1.88 -21.06
CA HIS A 63 -31.28 -1.13 -20.49
C HIS A 63 -30.71 -1.83 -19.26
N ASN A 64 -29.39 -1.87 -19.19
CA ASN A 64 -28.62 -2.59 -18.18
C ASN A 64 -28.12 -1.66 -17.07
N ILE A 65 -28.04 -2.17 -15.84
CA ILE A 65 -27.33 -1.51 -14.74
C ILE A 65 -26.60 -2.56 -13.89
N CYS A 66 -25.55 -2.12 -13.18
CA CYS A 66 -24.82 -2.99 -12.26
C CYS A 66 -25.64 -3.33 -11.00
N ASP A 67 -25.29 -4.45 -10.36
CA ASP A 67 -25.91 -4.91 -9.12
C ASP A 67 -25.82 -3.90 -7.98
N ARG A 68 -24.73 -3.12 -7.90
CA ARG A 68 -24.54 -2.09 -6.87
C ARG A 68 -25.55 -0.95 -6.95
N CYS A 69 -25.92 -0.54 -8.17
CA CYS A 69 -26.83 0.59 -8.39
C CYS A 69 -28.30 0.15 -8.35
N LYS A 70 -28.61 -1.11 -8.66
CA LYS A 70 -29.98 -1.60 -8.76
C LYS A 70 -30.85 -1.44 -7.50
N PRO A 71 -30.36 -1.69 -6.27
CA PRO A 71 -31.13 -1.51 -5.05
C PRO A 71 -31.51 -0.05 -4.77
N GLN A 72 -30.73 0.90 -5.30
CA GLN A 72 -30.92 2.34 -5.08
C GLN A 72 -31.91 2.96 -6.07
N LEU A 73 -32.37 2.19 -7.05
CA LEU A 73 -33.15 2.68 -8.18
C LEU A 73 -34.49 1.91 -8.28
N PRO A 74 -35.62 2.59 -8.01
CA PRO A 74 -36.95 1.96 -8.15
C PRO A 74 -37.31 1.70 -9.63
N VAL A 75 -36.78 2.51 -10.55
CA VAL A 75 -37.03 2.43 -11.99
C VAL A 75 -35.75 2.70 -12.79
N CYS A 76 -35.73 2.30 -14.06
CA CYS A 76 -34.60 2.53 -14.96
C CYS A 76 -34.27 4.03 -15.08
N PRO A 77 -33.01 4.45 -14.89
CA PRO A 77 -32.61 5.85 -15.02
C PRO A 77 -32.75 6.35 -16.47
N THR A 78 -32.56 5.47 -17.45
CA THR A 78 -32.58 5.78 -18.89
C THR A 78 -33.99 5.94 -19.44
N CYS A 79 -34.89 4.98 -19.18
CA CYS A 79 -36.23 4.97 -19.78
C CYS A 79 -37.40 5.04 -18.80
N ARG A 80 -37.13 5.13 -17.48
CA ARG A 80 -38.13 5.21 -16.40
C ARG A 80 -39.08 4.02 -16.26
N LYS A 81 -38.87 2.94 -17.02
CA LYS A 81 -39.62 1.69 -16.87
C LYS A 81 -39.17 0.87 -15.65
N PRO A 82 -40.03 -0.02 -15.12
CA PRO A 82 -39.66 -0.95 -14.08
C PRO A 82 -38.49 -1.85 -14.48
N PHE A 83 -37.75 -2.30 -13.46
CA PHE A 83 -36.79 -3.37 -13.63
C PHE A 83 -37.46 -4.72 -13.61
N LEU A 84 -36.96 -5.66 -14.41
CA LEU A 84 -37.45 -7.02 -14.41
C LEU A 84 -37.03 -7.70 -13.11
N ALA A 85 -38.00 -8.21 -12.34
CA ALA A 85 -37.71 -8.90 -11.09
C ALA A 85 -36.93 -10.20 -11.36
N ASN A 86 -35.87 -10.45 -10.58
CA ASN A 86 -35.03 -11.66 -10.65
C ASN A 86 -34.53 -12.02 -12.06
N THR A 87 -34.41 -11.06 -12.97
CA THR A 87 -33.96 -11.29 -14.34
C THR A 87 -32.59 -10.63 -14.54
N ARG A 88 -31.68 -11.35 -15.19
CA ARG A 88 -30.31 -10.91 -15.45
C ARG A 88 -29.94 -11.03 -16.92
N ASN A 89 -29.05 -10.16 -17.39
CA ASN A 89 -28.56 -10.20 -18.76
C ASN A 89 -27.42 -11.22 -18.89
N ILE A 90 -27.75 -12.51 -18.93
CA ILE A 90 -26.74 -13.58 -19.00
C ILE A 90 -25.82 -13.43 -20.23
N ALA A 91 -26.34 -12.95 -21.36
CA ALA A 91 -25.53 -12.72 -22.55
C ALA A 91 -24.48 -11.61 -22.34
N LEU A 92 -24.88 -10.49 -21.72
CA LEU A 92 -23.94 -9.42 -21.40
C LEU A 92 -22.96 -9.82 -20.28
N GLU A 93 -23.41 -10.65 -19.33
CA GLU A 93 -22.53 -11.26 -18.32
C GLU A 93 -21.45 -12.16 -18.98
N SER A 94 -21.82 -12.94 -20.00
CA SER A 94 -20.85 -13.76 -20.75
C SER A 94 -19.88 -12.92 -21.58
N LEU A 95 -20.33 -11.80 -22.16
CA LEU A 95 -19.44 -10.86 -22.83
C LEU A 95 -18.47 -10.20 -21.83
N ALA A 96 -18.97 -9.81 -20.66
CA ALA A 96 -18.14 -9.22 -19.61
C ALA A 96 -17.00 -10.14 -19.16
N ASP A 97 -17.20 -11.47 -19.21
CA ASP A 97 -16.18 -12.45 -18.85
C ASP A 97 -15.10 -12.65 -19.94
N GLY A 98 -15.42 -12.30 -21.19
CA GLY A 98 -14.54 -12.45 -22.35
C GLY A 98 -13.72 -11.21 -22.72
N VAL A 99 -13.74 -10.17 -21.88
CA VAL A 99 -13.10 -8.87 -22.11
C VAL A 99 -11.99 -8.62 -21.09
N ASP A 100 -10.92 -7.99 -21.54
CA ASP A 100 -9.87 -7.46 -20.67
C ASP A 100 -10.17 -6.01 -20.30
N TYR A 101 -9.98 -5.69 -19.01
CA TYR A 101 -10.34 -4.42 -18.42
C TYR A 101 -9.08 -3.62 -18.08
N PRO A 102 -9.04 -2.31 -18.40
CA PRO A 102 -7.95 -1.46 -17.98
C PRO A 102 -7.97 -1.24 -16.47
N CYS A 103 -6.78 -1.14 -15.88
CA CYS A 103 -6.63 -0.75 -14.49
C CYS A 103 -7.18 0.67 -14.25
N ARG A 104 -8.03 0.84 -13.23
CA ARG A 104 -8.58 2.16 -12.87
C ARG A 104 -7.59 3.12 -12.22
N ASN A 105 -6.41 2.63 -11.81
CA ASN A 105 -5.44 3.46 -11.11
C ASN A 105 -4.73 4.37 -12.12
N GLU A 106 -4.83 5.69 -11.91
CA GLU A 106 -4.24 6.69 -12.80
C GLU A 106 -2.75 6.42 -13.07
N GLY A 107 -2.38 6.36 -14.35
CA GLY A 107 -1.02 6.10 -14.81
C GLY A 107 -0.65 4.63 -14.96
N CYS A 108 -1.55 3.70 -14.67
CA CYS A 108 -1.40 2.29 -15.04
C CYS A 108 -2.08 2.02 -16.38
N PHE A 109 -1.37 1.38 -17.32
CA PHE A 109 -1.88 1.02 -18.65
C PHE A 109 -2.10 -0.48 -18.81
N GLU A 110 -1.95 -1.24 -17.73
CA GLU A 110 -2.15 -2.68 -17.73
C GLU A 110 -3.64 -3.02 -17.87
N ILE A 111 -3.90 -4.11 -18.58
CA ILE A 111 -5.22 -4.69 -18.79
C ILE A 111 -5.26 -6.12 -18.26
N TYR A 112 -6.38 -6.53 -17.68
CA TYR A 112 -6.55 -7.89 -17.17
C TYR A 112 -7.98 -8.40 -17.32
N PRO A 113 -8.19 -9.72 -17.37
CA PRO A 113 -9.53 -10.31 -17.30
C PRO A 113 -10.27 -9.88 -16.03
N LEU A 114 -11.61 -9.88 -16.09
CA LEU A 114 -12.48 -9.42 -15.01
C LEU A 114 -12.17 -10.05 -13.63
N HIS A 115 -11.85 -11.34 -13.60
CA HIS A 115 -11.59 -12.07 -12.36
C HIS A 115 -10.21 -11.77 -11.74
N ILE A 116 -9.31 -11.13 -12.48
CA ILE A 116 -7.95 -10.77 -12.06
C ILE A 116 -7.83 -9.27 -11.75
N ILE A 117 -8.52 -8.40 -12.50
CA ILE A 117 -8.32 -6.95 -12.43
C ILE A 117 -8.49 -6.38 -11.00
N ALA A 118 -9.49 -6.85 -10.25
CA ALA A 118 -9.71 -6.43 -8.87
C ALA A 118 -8.53 -6.76 -7.94
N GLN A 119 -7.82 -7.86 -8.18
CA GLN A 119 -6.63 -8.24 -7.42
C GLN A 119 -5.44 -7.35 -7.83
N HIS A 120 -5.26 -7.12 -9.13
CA HIS A 120 -4.25 -6.21 -9.65
C HIS A 120 -4.41 -4.81 -9.03
N GLU A 121 -5.60 -4.22 -9.07
CA GLU A 121 -5.83 -2.85 -8.59
C GLU A 121 -5.42 -2.62 -7.13
N VAL A 122 -5.52 -3.64 -6.28
CA VAL A 122 -5.15 -3.59 -4.86
C VAL A 122 -3.62 -3.60 -4.67
N VAL A 123 -2.89 -4.26 -5.56
CA VAL A 123 -1.41 -4.37 -5.49
C VAL A 123 -0.69 -3.48 -6.51
N CYS A 124 -1.45 -2.83 -7.39
CA CYS A 124 -0.96 -1.98 -8.47
C CYS A 124 0.04 -0.95 -7.93
N PRO A 125 1.22 -0.78 -8.57
CA PRO A 125 2.20 0.25 -8.21
C PRO A 125 1.62 1.67 -8.19
N HIS A 126 0.63 1.94 -9.06
CA HIS A 126 -0.03 3.24 -9.24
C HIS A 126 -1.21 3.50 -8.30
N ARG A 127 -1.59 2.52 -7.46
CA ARG A 127 -2.69 2.68 -6.52
C ARG A 127 -2.44 3.88 -5.58
N PRO A 128 -3.50 4.51 -5.05
CA PRO A 128 -3.34 5.53 -4.03
C PRO A 128 -2.81 4.92 -2.72
N TYR A 129 -1.76 5.51 -2.17
CA TYR A 129 -1.13 5.13 -0.90
C TYR A 129 -1.70 5.97 0.25
N GLU A 130 -1.86 5.35 1.40
CA GLU A 130 -2.21 6.03 2.65
C GLU A 130 -0.97 6.59 3.34
N CYS A 131 -1.13 7.72 4.03
CA CYS A 131 -0.03 8.31 4.79
C CYS A 131 0.52 7.30 5.83
N PRO A 132 1.85 7.07 5.90
CA PRO A 132 2.46 6.15 6.88
C PRO A 132 2.17 6.51 8.34
N MET A 133 1.81 7.77 8.60
CA MET A 133 1.48 8.29 9.92
C MET A 133 -0.03 8.30 10.21
N ALA A 134 -0.89 7.79 9.32
CA ALA A 134 -2.33 7.71 9.57
C ALA A 134 -2.65 6.92 10.85
N GLN A 135 -1.80 5.93 11.18
CA GLN A 135 -1.80 5.24 12.45
C GLN A 135 -0.92 6.00 13.46
N GLY A 136 -1.52 6.91 14.23
CA GLY A 136 -0.86 7.59 15.36
C GLY A 136 -0.77 9.12 15.22
N SER A 137 -0.95 9.65 14.02
CA SER A 137 -1.33 11.05 13.81
C SER A 137 -2.69 11.04 13.11
N HIS A 138 -3.60 11.95 13.44
CA HIS A 138 -4.93 12.04 12.82
C HIS A 138 -4.90 12.46 11.32
N CYS A 139 -3.89 12.00 10.57
CA CYS A 139 -3.72 12.24 9.15
C CYS A 139 -4.61 11.28 8.35
N VAL A 140 -5.41 11.85 7.46
CA VAL A 140 -6.33 11.13 6.57
C VAL A 140 -5.91 11.22 5.11
N TRP A 141 -4.67 11.65 4.84
CA TRP A 141 -4.18 11.83 3.49
C TRP A 141 -4.02 10.49 2.77
N LYS A 142 -4.50 10.46 1.53
CA LYS A 142 -4.39 9.36 0.58
C LYS A 142 -4.17 9.95 -0.81
N GLY A 143 -3.24 9.40 -1.58
CA GLY A 143 -2.91 9.92 -2.90
C GLY A 143 -1.84 9.11 -3.63
N PRO A 144 -1.48 9.52 -4.86
CA PRO A 144 -0.45 8.83 -5.63
C PRO A 144 0.91 8.90 -4.92
N LEU A 145 1.75 7.88 -5.11
CA LEU A 145 3.07 7.79 -4.48
C LEU A 145 3.95 9.01 -4.79
N SER A 146 3.85 9.53 -6.01
CA SER A 146 4.57 10.73 -6.46
C SER A 146 4.32 11.97 -5.61
N LEU A 147 3.15 12.07 -4.97
CA LEU A 147 2.79 13.19 -4.08
C LEU A 147 3.06 12.90 -2.60
N MET A 148 3.42 11.66 -2.25
CA MET A 148 3.68 11.24 -0.86
C MET A 148 4.79 12.07 -0.22
N ASN A 149 5.92 12.23 -0.92
CA ASN A 149 7.06 12.99 -0.41
C ASN A 149 6.66 14.43 -0.07
N LYS A 150 5.99 15.12 -1.01
CA LYS A 150 5.48 16.48 -0.80
C LYS A 150 4.57 16.55 0.42
N HIS A 151 3.60 15.64 0.53
CA HIS A 151 2.68 15.59 1.67
C HIS A 151 3.42 15.43 3.02
N VAL A 152 4.32 14.45 3.11
CA VAL A 152 5.09 14.15 4.32
C VAL A 152 5.96 15.33 4.72
N MET A 153 6.60 15.99 3.76
CA MET A 153 7.48 17.13 4.00
C MET A 153 6.76 18.44 4.34
N GLU A 154 5.50 18.61 3.93
CA GLU A 154 4.69 19.80 4.26
C GLU A 154 3.93 19.62 5.58
N VAL A 155 3.32 18.46 5.79
CA VAL A 155 2.42 18.21 6.93
C VAL A 155 3.16 17.60 8.12
N HIS A 156 4.13 16.72 7.86
CA HIS A 156 4.77 15.90 8.88
C HIS A 156 6.26 16.20 9.10
N ARG A 157 6.80 17.27 8.51
CA ARG A 157 8.24 17.63 8.52
C ARG A 157 8.95 17.44 9.87
N ARG A 158 8.30 17.82 10.96
CA ARG A 158 8.87 17.76 12.33
C ARG A 158 9.11 16.33 12.83
N TYR A 159 8.41 15.36 12.26
CA TYR A 159 8.43 13.95 12.64
C TYR A 159 9.15 13.06 11.62
N VAL A 160 9.78 13.68 10.62
CA VAL A 160 10.51 12.99 9.54
C VAL A 160 12.01 13.09 9.81
N ARG A 161 12.73 11.99 9.64
CA ARG A 161 14.20 11.96 9.57
C ARG A 161 14.62 12.06 8.11
N LEU A 162 15.59 12.92 7.84
CA LEU A 162 16.17 13.11 6.53
C LEU A 162 17.53 12.43 6.47
N GLY A 163 17.78 11.66 5.40
CA GLY A 163 19.04 10.98 5.17
C GLY A 163 18.97 9.47 5.42
N ALA A 164 19.91 8.76 4.80
CA ALA A 164 20.04 7.31 4.90
C ALA A 164 20.66 6.84 6.23
N GLU A 165 21.41 7.73 6.90
CA GLU A 165 21.98 7.50 8.21
C GLU A 165 21.15 8.25 9.26
N SER A 166 20.68 7.53 10.28
CA SER A 166 19.95 8.15 11.39
C SER A 166 20.40 7.61 12.73
N THR A 167 21.04 8.44 13.54
CA THR A 167 21.39 8.06 14.92
C THR A 167 20.22 8.39 15.86
N SER A 168 19.66 7.37 16.50
CA SER A 168 18.67 7.48 17.56
C SER A 168 19.28 6.95 18.86
N VAL A 169 19.33 7.80 19.88
CA VAL A 169 19.71 7.37 21.23
C VAL A 169 18.50 6.71 21.87
N LEU A 170 18.62 5.42 22.17
CA LEU A 170 17.58 4.64 22.84
C LEU A 170 17.71 4.82 24.35
N ASN A 171 17.05 5.85 24.88
CA ASN A 171 17.00 6.09 26.32
C ASN A 171 15.88 5.26 26.96
N ASP A 172 16.24 4.37 27.89
CA ASP A 172 15.30 3.55 28.67
C ASP A 172 14.22 2.86 27.83
N VAL A 173 14.66 1.97 26.93
CA VAL A 173 13.80 1.18 26.02
C VAL A 173 12.72 0.41 26.79
N SER A 174 12.98 0.08 28.06
CA SER A 174 12.08 -0.69 28.93
C SER A 174 10.70 -0.05 29.13
N LYS A 175 10.59 1.28 28.96
CA LYS A 175 9.34 2.04 29.13
C LYS A 175 8.65 2.42 27.83
N THR A 176 9.19 2.04 26.68
CA THR A 176 8.66 2.47 25.38
C THR A 176 7.68 1.42 24.83
N PRO A 177 6.35 1.69 24.81
CA PRO A 177 5.37 0.72 24.30
C PRO A 177 5.52 0.46 22.79
N GLY A 178 6.16 1.38 22.08
CA GLY A 178 6.50 1.31 20.67
C GLY A 178 6.52 2.70 20.06
N TYR A 179 7.28 2.89 18.98
CA TYR A 179 7.28 4.14 18.23
C TYR A 179 7.38 3.87 16.73
N SER A 180 6.87 4.82 15.96
CA SER A 180 6.95 4.85 14.51
C SER A 180 7.73 6.09 14.08
N LEU A 181 8.65 5.93 13.14
CA LEU A 181 9.50 7.00 12.64
C LEU A 181 9.48 6.99 11.12
N VAL A 182 9.13 8.12 10.52
CA VAL A 182 9.19 8.29 9.07
C VAL A 182 10.61 8.70 8.69
N ILE A 183 11.19 7.99 7.73
CA ILE A 183 12.52 8.24 7.22
C ILE A 183 12.40 8.56 5.74
N PHE A 184 13.03 9.66 5.33
CA PHE A 184 13.14 10.05 3.94
C PHE A 184 14.61 9.91 3.51
N ALA A 185 14.84 8.94 2.64
CA ALA A 185 16.15 8.59 2.11
C ALA A 185 16.02 8.16 0.66
N PHE A 186 17.01 8.43 -0.19
CA PHE A 186 17.00 8.01 -1.60
C PHE A 186 15.76 8.47 -2.39
N GLU A 187 15.19 9.63 -2.03
CA GLU A 187 13.93 10.14 -2.59
C GLU A 187 12.69 9.26 -2.32
N GLN A 188 12.84 8.29 -1.42
CA GLN A 188 11.81 7.36 -1.01
C GLN A 188 11.37 7.59 0.43
N VAL A 189 10.16 7.12 0.75
CA VAL A 189 9.61 7.16 2.11
C VAL A 189 9.69 5.78 2.73
N PHE A 190 10.26 5.72 3.93
CA PHE A 190 10.35 4.52 4.75
C PHE A 190 9.69 4.75 6.10
N LEU A 191 9.20 3.68 6.71
CA LEU A 191 8.60 3.69 8.05
C LEU A 191 9.35 2.69 8.92
N GLN A 192 10.10 3.19 9.89
CA GLN A 192 10.62 2.36 10.96
C GLN A 192 9.52 2.18 12.01
N ARG A 193 9.29 0.92 12.39
CA ARG A 193 8.41 0.56 13.51
C ARG A 193 9.22 -0.21 14.53
N SER A 194 9.16 0.25 15.77
CA SER A 194 9.87 -0.35 16.88
C SER A 194 8.91 -0.65 18.02
N ARG A 195 9.10 -1.79 18.70
CA ARG A 195 8.29 -2.21 19.84
C ARG A 195 9.12 -3.00 20.84
N LEU A 196 8.75 -2.93 22.11
CA LEU A 196 9.25 -3.83 23.15
C LEU A 196 8.22 -4.92 23.41
N HIS A 197 8.61 -6.18 23.30
CA HIS A 197 7.75 -7.32 23.59
C HIS A 197 8.57 -8.40 24.31
N ASP A 198 8.07 -8.92 25.43
CA ASP A 198 8.74 -9.93 26.26
C ASP A 198 10.21 -9.60 26.60
N GLY A 199 10.49 -8.32 26.88
CA GLY A 199 11.83 -7.83 27.20
C GLY A 199 12.80 -7.79 26.01
N LYS A 200 12.34 -8.09 24.79
CA LYS A 200 13.11 -7.99 23.55
C LYS A 200 12.66 -6.76 22.75
N PHE A 201 13.63 -6.04 22.22
CA PHE A 201 13.39 -4.91 21.32
C PHE A 201 13.33 -5.42 19.88
N TYR A 202 12.22 -5.13 19.20
CA TYR A 202 12.02 -5.44 17.79
C TYR A 202 11.94 -4.13 17.01
N SER A 203 12.67 -4.07 15.90
CA SER A 203 12.65 -2.91 15.02
C SER A 203 12.77 -3.38 13.59
N ALA A 204 11.87 -2.90 12.74
CA ALA A 204 11.86 -3.21 11.31
C ALA A 204 11.59 -1.93 10.52
N VAL A 205 12.12 -1.88 9.30
CA VAL A 205 11.88 -0.77 8.37
C VAL A 205 11.03 -1.28 7.22
N GLN A 206 9.99 -0.51 6.88
CA GLN A 206 9.12 -0.76 5.74
C GLN A 206 9.31 0.29 4.66
N TYR A 207 9.31 -0.13 3.39
CA TYR A 207 9.24 0.72 2.23
C TYR A 207 7.78 1.07 1.89
N ILE A 208 7.51 2.36 1.69
CA ILE A 208 6.21 2.88 1.30
C ILE A 208 6.18 3.03 -0.23
N GLY A 209 5.68 2.01 -0.92
CA GLY A 209 5.65 1.96 -2.38
C GLY A 209 5.39 0.54 -2.91
N PRO A 210 5.72 0.27 -4.19
CA PRO A 210 5.60 -1.06 -4.79
C PRO A 210 6.39 -2.12 -4.03
N LYS A 211 5.85 -3.33 -3.90
CA LYS A 211 6.45 -4.38 -3.07
C LYS A 211 7.81 -4.83 -3.62
N GLU A 212 7.93 -4.96 -4.93
CA GLU A 212 9.15 -5.34 -5.63
C GLU A 212 10.33 -4.39 -5.39
N ASN A 213 10.05 -3.14 -5.00
CA ASN A 213 11.09 -2.16 -4.70
C ASN A 213 11.61 -2.25 -3.27
N ALA A 214 10.92 -2.94 -2.35
CA ALA A 214 11.34 -3.01 -0.95
C ALA A 214 12.67 -3.77 -0.80
N SER A 215 12.84 -4.88 -1.53
CA SER A 215 14.06 -5.70 -1.52
C SER A 215 15.29 -4.97 -2.08
N LYS A 216 15.10 -3.85 -2.80
CA LYS A 216 16.18 -2.97 -3.27
C LYS A 216 16.84 -2.21 -2.12
N TYR A 217 16.31 -2.30 -0.90
CA TYR A 217 16.87 -1.61 0.26
C TYR A 217 17.19 -2.58 1.38
N ARG A 218 18.29 -2.31 2.08
CA ARG A 218 18.70 -2.99 3.32
C ARG A 218 18.80 -1.98 4.44
N TYR A 219 18.43 -2.36 5.64
CA TYR A 219 18.61 -1.55 6.84
C TYR A 219 19.57 -2.25 7.82
N GLU A 220 20.40 -1.47 8.50
CA GLU A 220 21.27 -1.93 9.59
C GLU A 220 21.02 -1.15 10.87
N PHE A 221 20.98 -1.85 12.01
CA PHE A 221 20.96 -1.29 13.35
C PHE A 221 22.27 -1.62 14.08
N PRO A 222 23.34 -0.81 13.93
CA PRO A 222 24.49 -0.87 14.82
C PRO A 222 24.12 -0.41 16.24
N LEU A 223 24.29 -1.30 17.20
CA LEU A 223 24.19 -1.09 18.64
C LEU A 223 25.61 -0.98 19.22
N SER A 224 25.89 0.11 19.93
CA SER A 224 27.14 0.29 20.69
C SER A 224 26.83 0.55 22.17
N THR A 225 27.63 -0.08 23.05
CA THR A 225 27.62 0.27 24.48
C THR A 225 28.40 1.57 24.70
N GLY A 226 28.06 2.32 25.76
CA GLY A 226 28.63 3.66 26.02
C GLY A 226 30.16 3.72 26.19
N ASN A 227 30.85 2.58 26.23
CA ASN A 227 32.32 2.49 26.28
C ASN A 227 32.96 2.15 24.91
N GLU A 228 32.19 2.18 23.82
CA GLU A 228 32.57 1.96 22.40
C GLU A 228 33.32 0.66 22.05
N HIS A 229 33.67 -0.17 23.03
CA HIS A 229 34.47 -1.40 22.82
C HIS A 229 33.68 -2.58 22.23
N GLN A 230 32.35 -2.54 22.23
CA GLN A 230 31.50 -3.60 21.68
C GLN A 230 30.44 -3.00 20.75
N LYS A 231 30.45 -3.46 19.49
CA LYS A 231 29.48 -3.11 18.45
C LYS A 231 28.79 -4.38 17.96
N LEU A 232 27.46 -4.38 17.99
CA LEU A 232 26.62 -5.40 17.36
C LEU A 232 25.92 -4.74 16.16
N ILE A 233 25.97 -5.34 14.98
CA ILE A 233 25.21 -4.85 13.81
C ILE A 233 24.19 -5.92 13.44
N VAL A 234 22.91 -5.54 13.48
CA VAL A 234 21.82 -6.39 13.01
C VAL A 234 21.26 -5.76 11.76
N GLY A 235 21.20 -6.48 10.64
CA GLY A 235 20.69 -5.91 9.40
C GLY A 235 19.87 -6.91 8.59
N HIS A 236 18.80 -6.40 7.97
CA HIS A 236 17.83 -7.17 7.19
C HIS A 236 17.40 -6.37 5.96
N LEU A 237 16.80 -7.04 4.98
CA LEU A 237 16.15 -6.36 3.87
C LEU A 237 14.95 -5.55 4.37
N VAL A 238 14.67 -4.43 3.70
CA VAL A 238 13.50 -3.61 3.99
C VAL A 238 12.25 -4.38 3.57
N HIS A 239 11.23 -4.33 4.43
CA HIS A 239 9.94 -4.99 4.20
C HIS A 239 9.03 -4.12 3.34
N SER A 240 8.10 -4.70 2.58
CA SER A 240 7.03 -3.90 1.99
C SER A 240 6.07 -3.41 3.07
N SER A 241 5.49 -2.23 2.88
CA SER A 241 4.35 -1.75 3.67
C SER A 241 3.12 -2.67 3.64
N SER A 242 3.01 -3.52 2.61
CA SER A 242 1.95 -4.54 2.49
C SER A 242 2.17 -5.77 3.38
N GLU A 243 3.37 -5.96 3.94
CA GLU A 243 3.68 -7.09 4.81
C GLU A 243 3.27 -6.82 6.26
N ASP A 244 2.65 -7.81 6.91
CA ASP A 244 2.35 -7.74 8.33
C ASP A 244 3.61 -7.99 9.17
N LEU A 245 4.13 -6.92 9.78
CA LEU A 245 5.27 -6.97 10.69
C LEU A 245 5.01 -7.79 11.96
N GLN A 246 3.77 -8.20 12.27
CA GLN A 246 3.54 -9.17 13.34
C GLN A 246 4.12 -10.55 13.02
N SER A 247 4.19 -10.91 11.73
CA SER A 247 4.74 -12.19 11.27
C SER A 247 6.27 -12.23 11.22
N VAL A 248 6.92 -11.09 11.01
CA VAL A 248 8.39 -10.93 10.91
C VAL A 248 9.09 -11.07 12.28
N ASN A 249 8.33 -10.92 13.37
CA ASN A 249 8.85 -10.78 14.73
C ASN A 249 8.42 -11.93 15.66
N LYS A 250 8.18 -13.15 15.12
CA LYS A 250 8.00 -14.38 15.91
C LYS A 250 9.33 -15.08 16.16
#